data_AF-A0A3N5X3H6-F1
#
_entry.id   AF-A0A3N5X3H6-F1
#
_cell.length_a   1.000
_cell.length_b   1.000
_cell.length_c   1.000
_cell.angle_alpha   90.00
_cell.angle_beta   90.00
_cell.angle_gamma   90.00
#
_symmetry.space_group_name_H-M   'P 1'
#
loop_
_entity.id
_entity.type
_entity.pdbx_description
1 polymer ?
#
loop_
_entity_poly.entity_id
_entity_poly.type
_entity_poly.pdbx_seq_one_letter_code
_entity_poly.pdbx_strand_id
1 'polypeptide(L)'
;MMTMSGATDREASSAASSGVRLMVRENGRLLVPVAVNGKKESRFLFDTGATTSVLSEKLAAKAGVTPKSMKRVSTFAGAVSLPVGQVDTVRIGDRSVIGIEVIVADLARLFNLDSDIDGILGQDVLSRFNYLLDRRKGKLEIEEGGNLSSSLSGNRVACEKRGGKTLVSVAGGQVNLMLDSGNPYLVVYDDAVSRLQATANVKDEKEVRSSIGSRKIRAFRIDSLQIGDSIKRNVEAYLATRSSGGSEDGFLPLFVFDSIYVNNLENFLIANPKRAWGGEKEGRLEEGVGKKVYREFAEIENSSFDHYLRTIRPSEISADLREQVIANLPREGEFKPSAEDKARLSQLQPIFSYHDRASLIENRVIDVPQAFLGLHASFVLLIARHTMNLLTAEELQAAVAHEMGHFYSWDEYQAALRDRRFSRLQELELQCDAIAVITLIDLGLDPSLLIASLKKLTRFNQRIGATANAHAYVPIEDRIRFIEAMIAMVKGKME
;
A
#
# COMPACT_ATOMS: atom_id res chain seq x y z
N MET A 1 -11.63 -43.60 47.61
CA MET A 1 -13.03 -43.72 47.16
C MET A 1 -13.38 -42.43 46.43
N MET A 2 -13.98 -42.56 45.25
CA MET A 2 -14.47 -41.51 44.34
C MET A 2 -13.48 -40.72 43.46
N THR A 3 -13.47 -41.16 42.21
CA THR A 3 -13.13 -40.53 40.91
C THR A 3 -14.08 -39.39 40.52
N MET A 4 -13.61 -38.49 39.64
CA MET A 4 -14.24 -37.91 38.40
C MET A 4 -13.23 -36.88 37.84
N SER A 5 -12.47 -37.10 36.75
CA SER A 5 -12.80 -37.22 35.31
C SER A 5 -13.32 -35.93 34.66
N GLY A 6 -12.47 -35.34 33.79
CA GLY A 6 -12.85 -34.89 32.46
C GLY A 6 -13.20 -33.41 32.25
N ALA A 7 -12.27 -32.66 31.65
CA ALA A 7 -12.58 -31.80 30.50
C ALA A 7 -11.28 -31.38 29.79
N THR A 8 -11.26 -31.67 28.50
CA THR A 8 -10.20 -31.42 27.52
C THR A 8 -10.13 -29.94 27.14
N ASP A 9 -9.00 -29.28 27.43
CA ASP A 9 -8.68 -28.04 26.72
C ASP A 9 -8.00 -28.40 25.40
N ARG A 10 -8.81 -28.30 24.35
CA ARG A 10 -8.41 -28.36 22.95
C ARG A 10 -7.38 -27.28 22.71
N GLU A 11 -6.27 -27.68 22.10
CA GLU A 11 -5.38 -26.80 21.33
C GLU A 11 -6.24 -26.03 20.31
N ALA A 12 -6.64 -24.82 20.66
CA ALA A 12 -7.11 -23.83 19.72
C ALA A 12 -5.89 -23.34 18.93
N SER A 13 -5.63 -24.04 17.82
CA SER A 13 -4.79 -23.59 16.72
C SER A 13 -5.00 -22.09 16.48
N SER A 14 -3.99 -21.28 16.81
CA SER A 14 -3.97 -19.84 16.54
C SER A 14 -3.98 -19.63 15.03
N ALA A 15 -5.15 -19.30 14.47
CA ALA A 15 -5.29 -18.90 13.08
C ALA A 15 -4.57 -17.55 12.87
N ALA A 16 -3.40 -17.62 12.24
CA ALA A 16 -2.63 -16.46 11.82
C ALA A 16 -2.93 -16.09 10.36
N SER A 17 -2.92 -14.76 10.11
CA SER A 17 -2.77 -14.02 8.85
C SER A 17 -4.03 -13.64 8.05
N SER A 18 -4.18 -12.33 7.75
CA SER A 18 -5.08 -11.80 6.71
C SER A 18 -4.36 -11.63 5.35
N GLY A 19 -3.29 -12.39 5.12
CA GLY A 19 -2.56 -12.36 3.86
C GLY A 19 -1.67 -13.57 3.66
N VAL A 20 -1.73 -14.14 2.46
CA VAL A 20 -0.97 -15.32 2.06
C VAL A 20 0.42 -14.87 1.62
N ARG A 21 1.46 -15.43 2.23
CA ARG A 21 2.85 -15.15 1.83
C ARG A 21 3.13 -15.78 0.46
N LEU A 22 3.58 -14.96 -0.47
CA LEU A 22 4.08 -15.36 -1.77
C LEU A 22 5.60 -15.42 -1.76
N MET A 23 6.16 -16.36 -2.52
CA MET A 23 7.57 -16.36 -2.87
C MET A 23 7.74 -15.80 -4.28
N VAL A 24 8.48 -14.69 -4.39
CA VAL A 24 8.85 -14.10 -5.69
C VAL A 24 10.20 -14.66 -6.11
N ARG A 25 10.26 -15.34 -7.26
CA ARG A 25 11.51 -15.84 -7.85
C ARG A 25 12.23 -14.72 -8.58
N GLU A 26 13.54 -14.89 -8.80
CA GLU A 26 14.37 -13.93 -9.55
C GLU A 26 13.87 -13.70 -10.97
N ASN A 27 13.32 -14.74 -11.62
CA ASN A 27 12.70 -14.64 -12.94
C ASN A 27 11.29 -14.00 -12.91
N GLY A 28 10.82 -13.52 -11.75
CA GLY A 28 9.53 -12.84 -11.60
C GLY A 28 8.32 -13.76 -11.39
N ARG A 29 8.49 -15.10 -11.50
CA ARG A 29 7.43 -16.06 -11.18
C ARG A 29 7.04 -16.00 -9.71
N LEU A 30 5.78 -16.26 -9.43
CA LEU A 30 5.18 -16.15 -8.10
C LEU A 30 4.74 -17.53 -7.63
N LEU A 31 5.21 -17.96 -6.46
CA LEU A 31 4.78 -19.19 -5.84
C LEU A 31 3.87 -18.91 -4.65
N VAL A 32 2.76 -19.64 -4.57
CA VAL A 32 1.76 -19.54 -3.52
C VAL A 32 1.58 -20.91 -2.84
N PRO A 33 1.48 -20.96 -1.49
CA PRO A 33 1.16 -22.20 -0.79
C PRO A 33 -0.32 -22.57 -1.02
N VAL A 34 -0.56 -23.81 -1.41
CA VAL A 34 -1.91 -24.32 -1.71
C VAL A 34 -2.10 -25.70 -1.09
N ALA A 35 -3.20 -25.88 -0.36
CA ALA A 35 -3.61 -27.19 0.14
C ALA A 35 -4.64 -27.82 -0.82
N VAL A 36 -4.43 -29.09 -1.17
CA VAL A 36 -5.30 -29.88 -2.04
C VAL A 36 -5.89 -31.03 -1.22
N ASN A 37 -7.21 -31.21 -1.27
CA ASN A 37 -7.95 -32.25 -0.52
C ASN A 37 -7.57 -32.34 0.97
N GLY A 38 -7.45 -31.17 1.63
CA GLY A 38 -7.07 -31.07 3.04
C GLY A 38 -5.64 -31.51 3.38
N LYS A 39 -4.80 -31.82 2.38
CA LYS A 39 -3.38 -32.18 2.60
C LYS A 39 -2.52 -30.95 2.92
N LYS A 40 -1.28 -31.20 3.37
CA LYS A 40 -0.27 -30.16 3.62
C LYS A 40 -0.11 -29.26 2.39
N GLU A 41 0.13 -27.98 2.65
CA GLU A 41 0.38 -26.99 1.60
C GLU A 41 1.60 -27.36 0.74
N SER A 42 1.39 -27.28 -0.57
CA SER A 42 2.35 -27.51 -1.63
C SER A 42 2.60 -26.22 -2.40
N ARG A 43 3.74 -26.11 -3.09
CA ARG A 43 4.10 -24.87 -3.81
C ARG A 43 3.48 -24.87 -5.19
N PHE A 44 2.63 -23.89 -5.47
CA PHE A 44 2.02 -23.71 -6.78
C PHE A 44 2.57 -22.47 -7.46
N LEU A 45 2.82 -22.56 -8.77
CA LEU A 45 2.97 -21.39 -9.61
C LEU A 45 1.62 -20.66 -9.68
N PHE A 46 1.56 -19.41 -9.24
CA PHE A 46 0.41 -18.54 -9.47
C PHE A 46 0.44 -18.10 -10.93
N ASP A 47 -0.48 -18.61 -11.77
CA ASP A 47 -0.45 -18.43 -13.22
C ASP A 47 -1.79 -17.88 -13.74
N THR A 48 -1.85 -16.55 -13.93
CA THR A 48 -3.03 -15.88 -14.49
C THR A 48 -3.26 -16.18 -15.97
N GLY A 49 -2.28 -16.75 -16.67
CA GLY A 49 -2.35 -17.14 -18.08
C GLY A 49 -2.89 -18.54 -18.32
N ALA A 50 -2.85 -19.41 -17.30
CA ALA A 50 -3.39 -20.76 -17.33
C ALA A 50 -4.90 -20.77 -17.09
N THR A 51 -5.67 -21.47 -17.93
CA THR A 51 -7.13 -21.60 -17.76
C THR A 51 -7.52 -22.74 -16.82
N THR A 52 -6.67 -23.76 -16.67
CA THR A 52 -6.92 -24.95 -15.85
C THR A 52 -5.71 -25.21 -14.97
N SER A 53 -5.95 -25.51 -13.70
CA SER A 53 -4.93 -25.84 -12.72
C SER A 53 -4.31 -27.21 -13.02
N VAL A 54 -3.02 -27.36 -12.70
CA VAL A 54 -2.24 -28.57 -12.99
C VAL A 54 -1.61 -29.07 -11.70
N LEU A 55 -1.73 -30.36 -11.42
CA LEU A 55 -1.00 -31.04 -10.34
C LEU A 55 0.16 -31.84 -10.94
N SER A 56 1.29 -31.87 -10.25
CA SER A 56 2.29 -32.90 -10.47
C SER A 56 1.70 -34.28 -10.15
N GLU A 57 2.17 -35.32 -10.84
CA GLU A 57 1.78 -36.71 -10.57
C GLU A 57 1.99 -37.09 -9.10
N LYS A 58 3.10 -36.63 -8.51
CA LYS A 58 3.43 -36.83 -7.10
C LYS A 58 2.43 -36.17 -6.16
N LEU A 59 1.99 -34.94 -6.46
CA LEU A 59 0.99 -34.26 -5.64
C LEU A 59 -0.39 -34.88 -5.81
N ALA A 60 -0.78 -35.26 -7.03
CA ALA A 60 -2.04 -35.94 -7.30
C ALA A 60 -2.16 -37.23 -6.48
N ALA A 61 -1.12 -38.08 -6.50
CA ALA A 61 -1.06 -39.30 -5.70
C ALA A 61 -1.19 -39.02 -4.19
N LYS A 62 -0.45 -38.02 -3.66
CA LYS A 62 -0.53 -37.63 -2.24
C LYS A 62 -1.91 -37.09 -1.83
N ALA A 63 -2.58 -36.40 -2.75
CA ALA A 63 -3.90 -35.81 -2.54
C ALA A 63 -5.05 -36.81 -2.79
N GLY A 64 -4.76 -38.04 -3.20
CA GLY A 64 -5.78 -39.06 -3.53
C GLY A 64 -6.50 -38.77 -4.85
N VAL A 65 -5.93 -37.94 -5.72
CA VAL A 65 -6.51 -37.58 -7.01
C VAL A 65 -6.08 -38.61 -8.06
N THR A 66 -7.06 -39.36 -8.56
CA THR A 66 -6.85 -40.33 -9.65
C THR A 66 -7.45 -39.77 -10.93
N PRO A 67 -6.66 -39.58 -12.01
CA PRO A 67 -7.20 -39.19 -13.31
C PRO A 67 -8.21 -40.21 -13.83
N LYS A 68 -9.36 -39.74 -14.32
CA LYS A 68 -10.44 -40.60 -14.85
C LYS A 68 -10.77 -40.33 -16.32
N SER A 69 -10.26 -39.25 -16.87
CA SER A 69 -10.51 -38.84 -18.25
C SER A 69 -9.27 -38.21 -18.87
N MET A 70 -9.32 -37.97 -20.18
CA MET A 70 -8.30 -37.23 -20.92
C MET A 70 -8.93 -35.97 -21.49
N LYS A 71 -8.22 -34.85 -21.43
CA LYS A 71 -8.65 -33.58 -22.03
C LYS A 71 -7.61 -33.13 -23.04
N ARG A 72 -8.10 -32.76 -24.22
CA ARG A 72 -7.25 -32.16 -25.26
C ARG A 72 -7.01 -30.69 -24.90
N VAL A 73 -5.77 -30.36 -24.59
CA VAL A 73 -5.32 -29.02 -24.22
C VAL A 73 -4.56 -28.45 -25.41
N SER A 74 -4.97 -27.27 -25.86
CA SER A 74 -4.23 -26.53 -26.88
C SER A 74 -2.96 -25.95 -26.24
N THR A 75 -1.82 -26.48 -26.64
CA THR A 75 -0.51 -25.94 -26.28
C THR A 75 0.07 -25.16 -27.46
N PHE A 76 1.14 -24.39 -27.23
CA PHE A 76 1.84 -23.69 -28.28
C PHE A 76 2.57 -24.65 -29.23
N ALA A 77 2.96 -25.83 -28.73
CA ALA A 77 3.52 -26.93 -29.53
C ALA A 77 2.45 -27.77 -30.27
N GLY A 78 1.17 -27.41 -30.17
CA GLY A 78 0.04 -28.16 -30.73
C GLY A 78 -0.92 -28.70 -29.67
N ALA A 79 -1.97 -29.40 -30.07
CA ALA A 79 -2.92 -29.98 -29.13
C ALA A 79 -2.35 -31.26 -28.49
N VAL A 80 -2.35 -31.33 -27.15
CA VAL A 80 -1.90 -32.51 -26.39
C VAL A 80 -3.06 -33.03 -25.54
N SER A 81 -3.26 -34.35 -25.52
CA SER A 81 -4.23 -34.98 -24.61
C SER A 81 -3.56 -35.26 -23.27
N LEU A 82 -4.06 -34.67 -22.19
CA LEU A 82 -3.52 -34.81 -20.84
C LEU A 82 -4.54 -35.46 -19.89
N PRO A 83 -4.09 -36.26 -18.90
CA PRO A 83 -4.96 -36.84 -17.88
C PRO A 83 -5.63 -35.76 -17.03
N VAL A 84 -6.91 -35.97 -16.72
CA VAL A 84 -7.71 -35.09 -15.87
C VAL A 84 -8.26 -35.84 -14.67
N GLY A 85 -8.04 -35.27 -13.49
CA GLY A 85 -8.57 -35.71 -12.21
C GLY A 85 -9.55 -34.70 -11.62
N GLN A 86 -10.28 -35.13 -10.59
CA GLN A 86 -11.17 -34.29 -9.80
C GLN A 86 -10.54 -34.03 -8.44
N VAL A 87 -10.57 -32.77 -8.01
CA VAL A 87 -10.11 -32.30 -6.70
C VAL A 87 -11.33 -31.80 -5.93
N ASP A 88 -11.51 -32.32 -4.72
CA ASP A 88 -12.64 -31.96 -3.86
C ASP A 88 -12.47 -30.55 -3.32
N THR A 89 -11.26 -30.19 -2.88
CA THR A 89 -10.98 -28.86 -2.31
C THR A 89 -9.61 -28.34 -2.70
N VAL A 90 -9.52 -27.09 -3.14
CA VAL A 90 -8.27 -26.31 -3.25
C VAL A 90 -8.36 -25.12 -2.31
N ARG A 91 -7.41 -25.00 -1.38
CA ARG A 91 -7.36 -23.92 -0.38
C ARG A 91 -6.10 -23.08 -0.51
N ILE A 92 -6.28 -21.76 -0.46
CA ILE A 92 -5.22 -20.73 -0.47
C ILE A 92 -5.47 -19.83 0.74
N GLY A 93 -4.57 -19.85 1.72
CA GLY A 93 -4.82 -19.17 2.99
C GLY A 93 -6.09 -19.72 3.66
N ASP A 94 -7.04 -18.84 3.95
CA ASP A 94 -8.34 -19.15 4.55
C ASP A 94 -9.47 -19.35 3.51
N ARG A 95 -9.19 -19.22 2.21
CA ARG A 95 -10.18 -19.34 1.12
C ARG A 95 -10.09 -20.69 0.43
N SER A 96 -11.25 -21.27 0.13
CA SER A 96 -11.34 -22.58 -0.53
C SER A 96 -12.24 -22.54 -1.76
N VAL A 97 -11.84 -23.25 -2.81
CA VAL A 97 -12.69 -23.61 -3.95
C VAL A 97 -12.99 -25.10 -3.86
N ILE A 98 -14.27 -25.45 -4.03
CA ILE A 98 -14.75 -26.83 -3.94
C ILE A 98 -15.01 -27.35 -5.36
N GLY A 99 -14.57 -28.57 -5.63
CA GLY A 99 -14.88 -29.32 -6.85
C GLY A 99 -14.30 -28.70 -8.11
N ILE A 100 -13.03 -28.97 -8.40
CA ILE A 100 -12.38 -28.54 -9.64
C ILE A 100 -11.79 -29.71 -10.43
N GLU A 101 -11.83 -29.58 -11.75
CA GLU A 101 -11.05 -30.42 -12.65
C GLU A 101 -9.61 -29.93 -12.71
N VAL A 102 -8.66 -30.84 -12.53
CA VAL A 102 -7.24 -30.53 -12.66
C VAL A 102 -6.58 -31.45 -13.67
N ILE A 103 -5.60 -30.91 -14.39
CA ILE A 103 -4.71 -31.72 -15.22
C ILE A 103 -3.67 -32.37 -14.31
N VAL A 104 -3.33 -33.62 -14.57
CA VAL A 104 -2.20 -34.31 -13.89
C VAL A 104 -1.09 -34.53 -14.91
N ALA A 105 0.10 -34.00 -14.62
CA ALA A 105 1.19 -33.92 -15.59
C ALA A 105 2.58 -33.95 -14.95
N ASP A 106 3.58 -34.34 -15.75
CA ASP A 106 4.99 -34.08 -15.46
C ASP A 106 5.31 -32.59 -15.72
N LEU A 107 5.37 -31.81 -14.64
CA LEU A 107 5.56 -30.36 -14.69
C LEU A 107 6.93 -29.96 -15.25
N ALA A 108 7.98 -30.73 -14.95
CA ALA A 108 9.33 -30.44 -15.45
C ALA A 108 9.38 -30.64 -16.96
N ARG A 109 8.84 -31.78 -17.45
CA ARG A 109 8.88 -32.12 -18.87
C ARG A 109 7.97 -31.24 -19.73
N LEU A 110 6.75 -30.98 -19.27
CA LEU A 110 5.74 -30.29 -20.09
C LEU A 110 5.78 -28.78 -19.94
N PHE A 111 6.15 -28.26 -18.77
CA PHE A 111 6.06 -26.84 -18.45
C PHE A 111 7.41 -26.20 -18.10
N ASN A 112 8.51 -26.97 -18.13
CA ASN A 112 9.87 -26.53 -17.77
C ASN A 112 9.90 -25.81 -16.41
N LEU A 113 9.22 -26.41 -15.43
CA LEU A 113 9.16 -25.92 -14.05
C LEU A 113 10.19 -26.64 -13.18
N ASP A 114 10.71 -25.91 -12.19
CA ASP A 114 11.64 -26.44 -11.20
C ASP A 114 10.98 -27.58 -10.40
N SER A 115 11.78 -28.58 -10.03
CA SER A 115 11.30 -29.79 -9.32
C SER A 115 10.65 -29.53 -7.96
N ASP A 116 10.78 -28.31 -7.43
CA ASP A 116 10.23 -27.89 -6.16
C ASP A 116 8.87 -27.18 -6.29
N ILE A 117 8.33 -27.08 -7.51
CA ILE A 117 6.98 -26.64 -7.82
C ILE A 117 6.09 -27.87 -7.99
N ASP A 118 5.07 -27.99 -7.14
CA ASP A 118 4.18 -29.16 -7.11
C ASP A 118 2.94 -29.00 -8.01
N GLY A 119 2.62 -27.78 -8.46
CA GLY A 119 1.44 -27.48 -9.27
C GLY A 119 1.44 -26.10 -9.94
N ILE A 120 0.48 -25.90 -10.84
CA ILE A 120 0.13 -24.61 -11.46
C ILE A 120 -1.29 -24.26 -11.03
N LEU A 121 -1.48 -23.05 -10.53
CA LEU A 121 -2.77 -22.52 -10.10
C LEU A 121 -3.32 -21.59 -11.18
N GLY A 122 -4.35 -22.03 -11.88
CA GLY A 122 -4.94 -21.35 -13.03
C GLY A 122 -6.26 -20.62 -12.71
N GLN A 123 -6.88 -20.08 -13.77
CA GLN A 123 -8.10 -19.27 -13.70
C GLN A 123 -9.33 -20.04 -13.24
N ASP A 124 -9.38 -21.36 -13.34
CA ASP A 124 -10.42 -22.20 -12.73
C ASP A 124 -10.54 -21.99 -11.21
N VAL A 125 -9.43 -21.61 -10.56
CA VAL A 125 -9.39 -21.20 -9.15
C VAL A 125 -9.26 -19.68 -9.01
N LEU A 126 -8.31 -19.04 -9.70
CA LEU A 126 -8.00 -17.62 -9.52
C LEU A 126 -9.17 -16.69 -9.84
N SER A 127 -10.02 -17.04 -10.82
CA SER A 127 -11.18 -16.23 -11.18
C SER A 127 -12.29 -16.24 -10.13
N ARG A 128 -12.23 -17.14 -9.14
CA ARG A 128 -13.20 -17.21 -8.03
C ARG A 128 -12.97 -16.17 -6.94
N PHE A 129 -11.87 -15.43 -7.04
CA PHE A 129 -11.43 -14.49 -6.02
C PHE A 129 -11.12 -13.14 -6.63
N ASN A 130 -11.48 -12.06 -5.95
CA ASN A 130 -10.83 -10.78 -6.16
C ASN A 130 -9.60 -10.74 -5.25
N TYR A 131 -8.50 -10.14 -5.69
CA TYR A 131 -7.26 -10.18 -4.92
C TYR A 131 -6.33 -9.01 -5.18
N LEU A 132 -5.60 -8.63 -4.15
CA LEU A 132 -4.44 -7.74 -4.23
C LEU A 132 -3.16 -8.59 -4.15
N LEU A 133 -2.34 -8.48 -5.17
CA LEU A 133 -1.03 -9.11 -5.22
C LEU A 133 0.05 -8.03 -5.08
N ASP A 134 0.79 -8.04 -3.97
CA ASP A 134 1.92 -7.15 -3.72
C ASP A 134 3.23 -7.94 -3.89
N ARG A 135 3.93 -7.70 -5.00
CA ARG A 135 5.17 -8.41 -5.33
C ARG A 135 6.33 -7.93 -4.46
N ARG A 136 6.37 -6.65 -4.11
CA ARG A 136 7.45 -6.10 -3.28
C ARG A 136 7.40 -6.66 -1.86
N LYS A 137 6.20 -6.83 -1.32
CA LYS A 137 5.98 -7.42 0.01
C LYS A 137 5.89 -8.94 -0.01
N GLY A 138 5.83 -9.57 -1.19
CA GLY A 138 5.61 -11.01 -1.32
C GLY A 138 4.32 -11.44 -0.63
N LYS A 139 3.21 -10.74 -0.91
CA LYS A 139 1.92 -10.93 -0.22
C LYS A 139 0.77 -11.00 -1.22
N LEU A 140 -0.12 -11.97 -1.02
CA LEU A 140 -1.41 -12.09 -1.68
C LEU A 140 -2.51 -11.86 -0.65
N GLU A 141 -3.41 -10.93 -0.92
CA GLU A 141 -4.60 -10.70 -0.12
C GLU A 141 -5.81 -11.02 -0.96
N ILE A 142 -6.63 -11.96 -0.49
CA ILE A 142 -7.86 -12.37 -1.16
C ILE A 142 -9.01 -11.58 -0.53
N GLU A 143 -9.81 -10.92 -1.38
CA GLU A 143 -10.91 -10.08 -0.93
C GLU A 143 -11.99 -10.88 -0.19
N GLU A 144 -12.56 -10.25 0.83
CA GLU A 144 -13.78 -10.68 1.52
C GLU A 144 -14.83 -9.59 1.40
N GLY A 145 -16.03 -9.93 0.90
CA GLY A 145 -17.20 -9.05 0.95
C GLY A 145 -17.04 -7.66 0.29
N GLY A 146 -16.12 -7.48 -0.65
CA GLY A 146 -15.91 -6.20 -1.35
C GLY A 146 -15.06 -5.16 -0.59
N ASN A 147 -14.55 -5.50 0.60
CA ASN A 147 -13.82 -4.57 1.47
C ASN A 147 -12.50 -4.13 0.85
N LEU A 148 -11.80 -5.02 0.15
CA LEU A 148 -10.48 -4.74 -0.41
C LEU A 148 -10.56 -3.70 -1.53
N SER A 149 -11.47 -3.84 -2.49
CA SER A 149 -11.75 -2.90 -3.57
C SER A 149 -12.04 -1.49 -3.05
N SER A 150 -12.87 -1.37 -2.00
CA SER A 150 -13.23 -0.08 -1.38
C SER A 150 -12.05 0.58 -0.67
N SER A 151 -11.11 -0.23 -0.18
CA SER A 151 -9.89 0.22 0.49
C SER A 151 -8.77 0.60 -0.48
N LEU A 152 -8.97 0.48 -1.79
CA LEU A 152 -7.94 0.70 -2.79
C LEU A 152 -8.28 1.89 -3.69
N SER A 153 -7.31 2.78 -3.90
CA SER A 153 -7.37 3.89 -4.85
C SER A 153 -6.43 3.68 -6.03
N GLY A 154 -6.79 4.28 -7.16
CA GLY A 154 -6.12 4.17 -8.45
C GLY A 154 -7.14 3.97 -9.57
N ASN A 155 -6.71 4.25 -10.80
CA ASN A 155 -7.57 4.09 -11.97
C ASN A 155 -7.96 2.63 -12.21
N ARG A 156 -9.26 2.40 -12.37
CA ARG A 156 -9.85 1.11 -12.71
C ARG A 156 -9.74 0.88 -14.20
N VAL A 157 -8.84 -0.02 -14.58
CA VAL A 157 -8.63 -0.43 -15.97
C VAL A 157 -9.58 -1.59 -16.27
N ALA A 158 -10.59 -1.33 -17.08
CA ALA A 158 -11.48 -2.37 -17.57
C ALA A 158 -10.67 -3.47 -18.29
N CYS A 159 -11.00 -4.72 -18.01
CA CYS A 159 -10.35 -5.90 -18.57
C CYS A 159 -11.36 -6.70 -19.37
N GLU A 160 -10.94 -7.22 -20.52
CA GLU A 160 -11.77 -8.15 -21.28
C GLU A 160 -11.50 -9.59 -20.81
N LYS A 161 -12.57 -10.36 -20.55
CA LYS A 161 -12.46 -11.81 -20.34
C LYS A 161 -12.70 -12.53 -21.66
N ARG A 162 -11.69 -13.25 -22.13
CA ARG A 162 -11.78 -14.03 -23.37
C ARG A 162 -11.24 -15.44 -23.14
N GLY A 163 -12.09 -16.45 -23.31
CA GLY A 163 -11.70 -17.85 -23.09
C GLY A 163 -11.14 -18.14 -21.70
N GLY A 164 -11.65 -17.46 -20.66
CA GLY A 164 -11.17 -17.57 -19.27
C GLY A 164 -9.90 -16.77 -18.96
N LYS A 165 -9.31 -16.10 -19.94
CA LYS A 165 -8.11 -15.27 -19.80
C LYS A 165 -8.46 -13.80 -19.65
N THR A 166 -7.61 -13.05 -18.97
CA THR A 166 -7.78 -11.60 -18.75
C THR A 166 -6.92 -10.84 -19.75
N LEU A 167 -7.54 -10.02 -20.59
CA LEU A 167 -6.85 -9.12 -21.52
C LEU A 167 -6.87 -7.70 -20.96
N VAL A 168 -5.72 -7.04 -21.04
CA VAL A 168 -5.50 -5.66 -20.60
C VAL A 168 -5.18 -4.81 -21.82
N SER A 169 -6.02 -3.82 -22.08
CA SER A 169 -5.82 -2.90 -23.19
C SER A 169 -4.75 -1.86 -22.84
N VAL A 170 -3.79 -1.68 -23.75
CA VAL A 170 -2.71 -0.69 -23.65
C VAL A 170 -2.65 0.16 -24.92
N ALA A 171 -1.78 1.18 -24.95
CA ALA A 171 -1.61 2.09 -26.10
C ALA A 171 -2.95 2.69 -26.58
N GLY A 172 -3.73 3.24 -25.64
CA GLY A 172 -5.03 3.84 -25.95
C GLY A 172 -6.09 2.86 -26.45
N GLY A 173 -5.94 1.56 -26.19
CA GLY A 173 -6.89 0.52 -26.61
C GLY A 173 -6.51 -0.22 -27.89
N GLN A 174 -5.37 0.11 -28.51
CA GLN A 174 -4.95 -0.48 -29.79
C GLN A 174 -4.27 -1.85 -29.65
N VAL A 175 -3.84 -2.22 -28.45
CA VAL A 175 -3.11 -3.46 -28.18
C VAL A 175 -3.70 -4.14 -26.95
N ASN A 176 -4.09 -5.40 -27.06
CA ASN A 176 -4.65 -6.19 -25.95
C ASN A 176 -3.68 -7.27 -25.48
N LEU A 177 -3.05 -7.07 -24.33
CA LEU A 177 -2.09 -8.02 -23.79
C LEU A 177 -2.75 -8.94 -22.75
N MET A 178 -2.49 -10.25 -22.83
CA MET A 178 -2.99 -11.22 -21.85
C MET A 178 -2.18 -11.14 -20.56
N LEU A 179 -2.86 -10.93 -19.43
CA LEU A 179 -2.23 -10.93 -18.11
C LEU A 179 -1.71 -12.33 -17.76
N ASP A 180 -0.39 -12.50 -17.64
CA ASP A 180 0.25 -13.81 -17.53
C ASP A 180 1.41 -13.80 -16.52
N SER A 181 1.14 -14.21 -15.28
CA SER A 181 2.16 -14.35 -14.23
C SER A 181 3.06 -15.58 -14.36
N GLY A 182 2.71 -16.55 -15.21
CA GLY A 182 3.53 -17.75 -15.47
C GLY A 182 4.67 -17.47 -16.46
N ASN A 183 4.51 -16.45 -17.30
CA ASN A 183 5.49 -15.98 -18.27
C ASN A 183 6.40 -14.89 -17.67
N PRO A 184 7.73 -15.07 -17.68
CA PRO A 184 8.67 -14.07 -17.17
C PRO A 184 9.08 -13.00 -18.21
N TYR A 185 8.47 -12.99 -19.40
CA TYR A 185 8.80 -12.05 -20.47
C TYR A 185 7.57 -11.27 -20.94
N LEU A 186 7.72 -9.95 -21.11
CA LEU A 186 6.75 -9.14 -21.82
C LEU A 186 6.89 -9.44 -23.31
N VAL A 187 5.90 -10.09 -23.89
CA VAL A 187 5.91 -10.49 -25.30
C VAL A 187 4.87 -9.69 -26.05
N VAL A 188 5.22 -9.21 -27.24
CA VAL A 188 4.29 -8.58 -28.18
C VAL A 188 4.45 -9.24 -29.53
N TYR A 189 3.33 -9.54 -30.20
CA TYR A 189 3.37 -10.13 -31.53
C TYR A 189 3.76 -9.11 -32.60
N ASP A 190 4.44 -9.59 -33.63
CA ASP A 190 4.92 -8.78 -34.76
C ASP A 190 3.84 -7.95 -35.45
N ASP A 191 2.66 -8.53 -35.64
CA ASP A 191 1.48 -7.84 -36.17
C ASP A 191 0.89 -6.76 -35.25
N ALA A 192 1.35 -6.66 -34.00
CA ALA A 192 0.89 -5.69 -33.01
C ALA A 192 1.92 -4.61 -32.64
N VAL A 193 3.21 -4.85 -32.88
CA VAL A 193 4.27 -3.90 -32.48
C VAL A 193 4.13 -2.54 -33.16
N SER A 194 3.64 -2.47 -34.40
CA SER A 194 3.41 -1.21 -35.11
C SER A 194 2.36 -0.31 -34.44
N ARG A 195 1.54 -0.86 -33.54
CA ARG A 195 0.55 -0.12 -32.73
C ARG A 195 1.14 0.38 -31.39
N LEU A 196 2.42 0.13 -31.12
CA LEU A 196 3.13 0.61 -29.93
C LEU A 196 4.15 1.69 -30.29
N GLN A 197 4.36 2.64 -29.38
CA GLN A 197 5.53 3.50 -29.40
C GLN A 197 6.74 2.71 -28.91
N ALA A 198 7.52 2.19 -29.85
CA ALA A 198 8.61 1.27 -29.55
C ALA A 198 9.82 1.54 -30.44
N THR A 199 11.00 1.43 -29.84
CA THR A 199 12.28 1.51 -30.53
C THR A 199 12.87 0.10 -30.61
N ALA A 200 13.14 -0.36 -31.83
CA ALA A 200 13.82 -1.63 -32.05
C ALA A 200 15.31 -1.49 -31.71
N ASN A 201 15.76 -2.15 -30.63
CA ASN A 201 17.17 -2.43 -30.40
C ASN A 201 17.42 -3.86 -30.85
N VAL A 202 17.91 -4.06 -32.08
CA VAL A 202 18.18 -5.40 -32.63
C VAL A 202 19.31 -6.04 -31.81
N LYS A 203 18.94 -6.89 -30.85
CA LYS A 203 19.84 -7.90 -30.26
C LYS A 203 19.51 -9.27 -30.85
N ASP A 204 20.46 -10.20 -30.72
CA ASP A 204 20.37 -11.56 -31.23
C ASP A 204 19.06 -12.28 -30.86
N GLU A 205 18.56 -13.13 -31.78
CA GLU A 205 17.44 -14.02 -31.52
C GLU A 205 17.75 -14.92 -30.32
N LYS A 206 16.81 -14.99 -29.37
CA LYS A 206 16.86 -15.94 -28.25
C LYS A 206 15.68 -16.91 -28.36
N GLU A 207 15.92 -18.20 -28.16
CA GLU A 207 14.82 -19.14 -27.94
C GLU A 207 14.41 -19.10 -26.46
N VAL A 208 13.13 -18.82 -26.20
CA VAL A 208 12.54 -18.85 -24.86
C VAL A 208 11.51 -19.96 -24.77
N ARG A 209 11.59 -20.72 -23.67
CA ARG A 209 10.65 -21.80 -23.34
C ARG A 209 9.69 -21.31 -22.26
N SER A 210 8.40 -21.45 -22.50
CA SER A 210 7.34 -21.20 -21.52
C SER A 210 6.72 -22.51 -21.04
N SER A 211 5.72 -22.38 -20.17
CA SER A 211 4.87 -23.48 -19.68
C SER A 211 4.15 -24.22 -20.82
N ILE A 212 4.13 -23.68 -22.05
CA ILE A 212 3.27 -24.19 -23.12
C ILE A 212 4.02 -24.39 -24.46
N GLY A 213 5.35 -24.16 -24.54
CA GLY A 213 6.18 -24.40 -25.73
C GLY A 213 7.43 -23.52 -25.85
N SER A 214 8.20 -23.63 -26.95
CA SER A 214 9.34 -22.75 -27.25
C SER A 214 9.03 -21.72 -28.34
N ARG A 215 9.62 -20.52 -28.21
CA ARG A 215 9.49 -19.42 -29.17
C ARG A 215 10.82 -18.74 -29.38
N LYS A 216 11.16 -18.46 -30.63
CA LYS A 216 12.19 -17.48 -30.95
C LYS A 216 11.64 -16.09 -30.66
N ILE A 217 12.39 -15.34 -29.89
CA ILE A 217 12.07 -13.97 -29.52
C ILE A 217 13.23 -13.04 -29.81
N ARG A 218 12.91 -11.79 -30.16
CA ARG A 218 13.88 -10.71 -30.39
C ARG A 218 13.61 -9.58 -29.41
N ALA A 219 14.63 -9.12 -28.69
CA ALA A 219 14.46 -8.03 -27.74
C ALA A 219 14.17 -6.71 -28.48
N PHE A 220 13.33 -5.87 -27.89
CA PHE A 220 13.10 -4.49 -28.29
C PHE A 220 12.71 -3.66 -27.06
N ARG A 221 12.57 -2.34 -27.20
CA ARG A 221 12.15 -1.48 -26.09
C ARG A 221 10.86 -0.76 -26.43
N ILE A 222 9.90 -0.82 -25.52
CA ILE A 222 8.69 0.01 -25.54
C ILE A 222 9.03 1.31 -24.82
N ASP A 223 8.88 2.44 -25.49
CA ASP A 223 9.32 3.74 -24.98
C ASP A 223 8.50 4.13 -23.73
N SER A 224 7.19 3.87 -23.79
CA SER A 224 6.25 4.08 -22.70
C SER A 224 5.11 3.05 -22.73
N LEU A 225 4.95 2.30 -21.65
CA LEU A 225 3.84 1.39 -21.42
C LEU A 225 2.96 1.95 -20.30
N GLN A 226 1.77 2.41 -20.66
CA GLN A 226 0.77 2.93 -19.72
C GLN A 226 -0.35 1.92 -19.48
N ILE A 227 -0.66 1.69 -18.20
CA ILE A 227 -1.76 0.85 -17.73
C ILE A 227 -2.44 1.59 -16.58
N GLY A 228 -3.62 2.15 -16.84
CA GLY A 228 -4.26 3.09 -15.92
C GLY A 228 -3.37 4.30 -15.65
N ASP A 229 -3.11 4.59 -14.36
CA ASP A 229 -2.24 5.68 -13.94
C ASP A 229 -0.76 5.27 -13.90
N SER A 230 -0.46 3.98 -14.07
CA SER A 230 0.90 3.46 -14.03
C SER A 230 1.57 3.62 -15.40
N ILE A 231 2.62 4.42 -15.46
CA ILE A 231 3.44 4.61 -16.66
C ILE A 231 4.84 4.04 -16.40
N LYS A 232 5.24 3.05 -17.20
CA LYS A 232 6.62 2.56 -17.22
C LYS A 232 7.31 2.98 -18.51
N ARG A 233 8.46 3.62 -18.38
CA ARG A 233 9.28 4.05 -19.53
C ARG A 233 10.38 3.04 -19.81
N ASN A 234 10.80 2.98 -21.07
CA ASN A 234 11.97 2.21 -21.49
C ASN A 234 11.87 0.71 -21.12
N VAL A 235 10.70 0.12 -21.33
CA VAL A 235 10.38 -1.25 -20.92
C VAL A 235 10.97 -2.23 -21.93
N GLU A 236 11.77 -3.18 -21.44
CA GLU A 236 12.25 -4.28 -22.28
C GLU A 236 11.10 -5.24 -22.60
N ALA A 237 10.92 -5.51 -23.88
CA ALA A 237 9.90 -6.41 -24.40
C ALA A 237 10.50 -7.30 -25.49
N TYR A 238 9.75 -8.33 -25.87
CA TYR A 238 10.22 -9.36 -26.76
C TYR A 238 9.22 -9.59 -27.89
N LEU A 239 9.71 -9.45 -29.10
CA LEU A 239 8.97 -9.67 -30.33
C LEU A 239 8.87 -11.16 -30.59
N ALA A 240 7.66 -11.66 -30.84
CA ALA A 240 7.43 -13.03 -31.29
C ALA A 240 6.50 -13.05 -32.51
N THR A 241 6.61 -14.06 -33.36
CA THR A 241 5.63 -14.26 -34.43
C THR A 241 4.38 -14.92 -33.87
N ARG A 242 3.20 -14.41 -34.25
CA ARG A 242 1.91 -14.99 -33.85
C ARG A 242 1.76 -16.37 -34.49
N SER A 243 1.40 -17.38 -33.70
CA SER A 243 0.89 -18.64 -34.24
C SER A 243 -0.62 -18.56 -34.39
N SER A 244 -1.16 -19.28 -35.38
CA SER A 244 -2.59 -19.32 -35.65
C SER A 244 -3.40 -19.68 -34.39
N GLY A 245 -4.39 -18.85 -34.05
CA GLY A 245 -5.39 -19.13 -33.00
C GLY A 245 -5.36 -18.24 -31.75
N GLY A 246 -4.35 -17.40 -31.56
CA GLY A 246 -4.33 -16.38 -30.49
C GLY A 246 -5.02 -15.09 -30.91
N SER A 247 -5.85 -14.52 -30.05
CA SER A 247 -6.58 -13.25 -30.31
C SER A 247 -6.09 -12.08 -29.46
N GLU A 248 -5.18 -12.38 -28.52
CA GLU A 248 -4.37 -11.44 -27.76
C GLU A 248 -3.18 -10.95 -28.58
N ASP A 249 -2.73 -9.72 -28.36
CA ASP A 249 -1.57 -9.12 -29.05
C ASP A 249 -0.22 -9.43 -28.39
N GLY A 250 -0.25 -10.18 -27.28
CA GLY A 250 0.95 -10.53 -26.53
C GLY A 250 0.65 -10.96 -25.10
N PHE A 251 1.71 -11.07 -24.30
CA PHE A 251 1.68 -11.51 -22.90
C PHE A 251 2.23 -10.42 -21.99
N LEU A 252 1.44 -10.06 -20.97
CA LEU A 252 1.73 -9.04 -19.98
C LEU A 252 2.10 -9.70 -18.64
N PRO A 253 3.40 -9.77 -18.32
CA PRO A 253 3.86 -10.39 -17.09
C PRO A 253 3.59 -9.49 -15.89
N LEU A 254 3.31 -10.07 -14.73
CA LEU A 254 3.06 -9.28 -13.52
C LEU A 254 4.29 -8.52 -13.02
N PHE A 255 5.49 -8.80 -13.55
CA PHE A 255 6.67 -8.06 -13.12
C PHE A 255 6.65 -6.57 -13.49
N VAL A 256 5.81 -6.20 -14.44
CA VAL A 256 5.59 -4.80 -14.80
C VAL A 256 4.87 -4.02 -13.69
N PHE A 257 4.30 -4.69 -12.68
CA PHE A 257 3.65 -4.05 -11.54
C PHE A 257 4.45 -4.29 -10.25
N ASP A 258 4.46 -3.29 -9.37
CA ASP A 258 4.90 -3.48 -7.98
C ASP A 258 3.82 -4.22 -7.19
N SER A 259 2.56 -3.82 -7.42
CA SER A 259 1.36 -4.50 -6.95
C SER A 259 0.22 -4.39 -7.97
N ILE A 260 -0.72 -5.32 -7.93
CA ILE A 260 -1.90 -5.32 -8.80
C ILE A 260 -3.11 -5.79 -8.00
N TYR A 261 -4.20 -5.05 -8.09
CA TYR A 261 -5.51 -5.52 -7.66
C TYR A 261 -6.30 -6.01 -8.87
N VAL A 262 -6.88 -7.20 -8.77
CA VAL A 262 -7.72 -7.79 -9.81
C VAL A 262 -9.10 -8.04 -9.23
N ASN A 263 -10.11 -7.41 -9.82
CA ASN A 263 -11.51 -7.69 -9.55
C ASN A 263 -12.06 -8.55 -10.70
N ASN A 264 -12.20 -9.83 -10.43
CA ASN A 264 -12.72 -10.81 -11.39
C ASN A 264 -14.23 -10.75 -11.54
N LEU A 265 -14.96 -10.20 -10.56
CA LEU A 265 -16.41 -10.04 -10.64
C LEU A 265 -16.81 -8.88 -11.57
N GLU A 266 -16.19 -7.72 -11.39
CA GLU A 266 -16.46 -6.50 -12.16
C GLU A 266 -15.53 -6.34 -13.38
N ASN A 267 -14.63 -7.29 -13.62
CA ASN A 267 -13.70 -7.33 -14.75
C ASN A 267 -12.86 -6.06 -14.90
N PHE A 268 -12.19 -5.65 -13.82
CA PHE A 268 -11.19 -4.59 -13.88
C PHE A 268 -9.96 -4.93 -13.06
N LEU A 269 -8.88 -4.20 -13.32
CA LEU A 269 -7.70 -4.19 -12.46
C LEU A 269 -7.36 -2.77 -12.03
N ILE A 270 -6.61 -2.65 -10.94
CA ILE A 270 -5.92 -1.41 -10.57
C ILE A 270 -4.43 -1.73 -10.54
N ALA A 271 -3.66 -1.00 -11.34
CA ALA A 271 -2.21 -1.12 -11.37
C ALA A 271 -1.59 -0.27 -10.26
N ASN A 272 -0.71 -0.87 -9.45
CA ASN A 272 -0.06 -0.24 -8.30
C ASN A 272 -1.03 0.52 -7.38
N PRO A 273 -2.11 -0.13 -6.92
CA PRO A 273 -3.14 0.53 -6.12
C PRO A 273 -2.56 1.03 -4.80
N LYS A 274 -3.09 2.14 -4.30
CA LYS A 274 -2.75 2.69 -2.99
C LYS A 274 -3.86 2.34 -2.01
N ARG A 275 -3.54 1.98 -0.77
CA ARG A 275 -4.58 1.77 0.25
C ARG A 275 -5.15 3.12 0.73
N ALA A 276 -6.45 3.29 0.62
CA ALA A 276 -7.23 4.34 1.26
C ALA A 276 -7.23 4.10 2.79
N TRP A 277 -7.10 5.18 3.56
CA TRP A 277 -7.21 5.12 5.00
C TRP A 277 -8.67 4.84 5.39
N GLY A 278 -8.93 3.74 6.10
CA GLY A 278 -10.27 3.42 6.64
C GLY A 278 -10.97 2.16 6.09
N GLY A 279 -10.42 1.45 5.11
CA GLY A 279 -11.10 0.33 4.41
C GLY A 279 -10.84 -1.11 4.91
N GLU A 280 -10.41 -1.31 6.16
CA GLU A 280 -10.27 -2.66 6.73
C GLU A 280 -11.29 -2.89 7.85
N LYS A 281 -12.40 -3.56 7.51
CA LYS A 281 -13.16 -4.37 8.48
C LYS A 281 -12.50 -5.74 8.61
N GLU A 282 -12.13 -6.01 9.87
CA GLU A 282 -11.84 -7.30 10.50
C GLU A 282 -10.91 -8.29 9.80
N GLY A 283 -9.65 -8.24 10.22
CA GLY A 283 -8.67 -9.30 9.99
C GLY A 283 -7.32 -8.88 10.56
N ARG A 284 -7.18 -9.00 11.89
CA ARG A 284 -6.00 -8.66 12.72
C ARG A 284 -4.68 -8.59 11.93
N LEU A 285 -4.37 -7.37 11.48
CA LEU A 285 -3.01 -6.87 11.34
C LEU A 285 -2.90 -5.77 12.38
N GLU A 286 -1.73 -5.71 13.02
CA GLU A 286 -1.39 -4.75 14.06
C GLU A 286 -1.94 -3.36 13.73
N GLU A 287 -2.61 -2.78 14.71
CA GLU A 287 -3.24 -1.48 14.62
C GLU A 287 -2.18 -0.45 14.22
N GLY A 288 -2.10 -0.09 12.93
CA GLY A 288 -1.18 0.93 12.47
C GLY A 288 -1.39 2.18 13.32
N VAL A 289 -0.30 2.79 13.78
CA VAL A 289 -0.27 3.93 14.72
C VAL A 289 -1.35 4.97 14.41
N GLY A 290 -1.56 5.32 13.15
CA GLY A 290 -2.60 6.28 12.80
C GLY A 290 -4.04 5.74 12.81
N LYS A 291 -4.27 4.43 12.61
CA LYS A 291 -5.61 3.82 12.75
C LYS A 291 -6.03 3.81 14.22
N LYS A 292 -5.08 3.60 15.13
CA LYS A 292 -5.27 3.74 16.58
C LYS A 292 -5.70 5.17 16.91
N VAL A 293 -4.88 6.15 16.57
CA VAL A 293 -5.17 7.58 16.84
C VAL A 293 -6.48 8.02 16.19
N TYR A 294 -6.73 7.63 14.94
CA TYR A 294 -8.01 7.95 14.27
C TYR A 294 -9.21 7.41 15.04
N ARG A 295 -9.14 6.16 15.54
CA ARG A 295 -10.21 5.56 16.34
C ARG A 295 -10.41 6.30 17.66
N GLU A 296 -9.33 6.66 18.36
CA GLU A 296 -9.40 7.45 19.60
C GLU A 296 -10.24 8.73 19.41
N PHE A 297 -10.05 9.45 18.30
CA PHE A 297 -10.86 10.64 17.98
C PHE A 297 -12.27 10.32 17.44
N ALA A 298 -12.44 9.21 16.73
CA ALA A 298 -13.73 8.77 16.22
C ALA A 298 -14.69 8.38 17.36
N GLU A 299 -14.19 7.76 18.42
CA GLU A 299 -14.92 7.30 19.60
C GLU A 299 -15.33 8.43 20.56
N ILE A 300 -14.91 9.68 20.32
CA ILE A 300 -15.40 10.84 21.07
C ILE A 300 -16.89 11.04 20.75
N GLU A 301 -17.76 10.52 21.62
CA GLU A 301 -19.23 10.58 21.54
C GLU A 301 -19.77 11.91 22.12
N ASN A 302 -20.76 12.51 21.43
CA ASN A 302 -21.70 13.54 21.92
C ASN A 302 -21.14 14.83 22.56
N SER A 303 -19.82 15.04 22.62
CA SER A 303 -19.18 16.32 22.92
C SER A 303 -18.58 16.92 21.65
N SER A 304 -18.71 18.24 21.45
CA SER A 304 -17.94 18.92 20.41
C SER A 304 -16.44 18.66 20.62
N PHE A 305 -15.66 18.57 19.55
CA PHE A 305 -14.21 18.38 19.69
C PHE A 305 -13.57 19.51 20.53
N ASP A 306 -14.08 20.76 20.43
CA ASP A 306 -13.73 21.86 21.34
C ASP A 306 -13.94 21.49 22.83
N HIS A 307 -15.08 20.90 23.19
CA HIS A 307 -15.32 20.46 24.56
C HIS A 307 -14.31 19.40 24.99
N TYR A 308 -14.08 18.39 24.16
CA TYR A 308 -13.06 17.37 24.44
C TYR A 308 -11.68 18.00 24.69
N LEU A 309 -11.22 18.88 23.80
CA LEU A 309 -9.94 19.57 23.95
C LEU A 309 -9.88 20.45 25.20
N ARG A 310 -10.99 21.04 25.67
CA ARG A 310 -11.03 21.74 26.96
C ARG A 310 -10.86 20.79 28.14
N THR A 311 -11.45 19.58 28.08
CA THR A 311 -11.38 18.61 29.18
C THR A 311 -9.99 18.00 29.39
N ILE A 312 -9.25 17.76 28.30
CA ILE A 312 -7.91 17.16 28.37
C ILE A 312 -6.78 18.21 28.46
N ARG A 313 -7.11 19.49 28.54
CA ARG A 313 -6.15 20.59 28.51
C ARG A 313 -5.22 20.53 29.74
N PRO A 314 -3.88 20.47 29.56
CA PRO A 314 -2.94 20.52 30.66
C PRO A 314 -2.99 21.83 31.46
N SER A 315 -2.58 21.78 32.72
CA SER A 315 -2.44 22.96 33.58
C SER A 315 -1.37 23.92 33.05
N GLU A 316 -1.46 25.20 33.42
CA GLU A 316 -0.47 26.20 33.02
C GLU A 316 0.88 26.00 33.72
N ILE A 317 1.96 26.35 33.03
CA ILE A 317 3.29 26.41 33.62
C ILE A 317 3.36 27.60 34.58
N SER A 318 3.90 27.37 35.77
CA SER A 318 4.10 28.43 36.78
C SER A 318 4.92 29.60 36.24
N ALA A 319 4.61 30.82 36.67
CA ALA A 319 5.32 32.03 36.27
C ALA A 319 6.84 31.93 36.50
N ASP A 320 7.25 31.41 37.65
CA ASP A 320 8.68 31.23 38.00
C ASP A 320 9.41 30.32 36.99
N LEU A 321 8.80 29.19 36.61
CA LEU A 321 9.39 28.29 35.62
C LEU A 321 9.43 28.93 34.23
N ARG A 322 8.43 29.75 33.87
CA ARG A 322 8.44 30.50 32.61
C ARG A 322 9.60 31.50 32.58
N GLU A 323 9.75 32.30 33.62
CA GLU A 323 10.86 33.26 33.73
C GLU A 323 12.22 32.57 33.66
N GLN A 324 12.37 31.43 34.34
CA GLN A 324 13.60 30.63 34.29
C GLN A 324 13.89 30.10 32.89
N VAL A 325 12.89 29.56 32.17
CA VAL A 325 13.06 29.07 30.80
C VAL A 325 13.49 30.21 29.88
N ILE A 326 12.80 31.36 29.95
CA ILE A 326 13.10 32.54 29.12
C ILE A 326 14.52 33.05 29.38
N ALA A 327 14.93 33.13 30.64
CA ALA A 327 16.27 33.56 31.03
C ALA A 327 17.37 32.64 30.52
N ASN A 328 17.07 31.34 30.36
CA ASN A 328 18.00 30.31 29.90
C ASN A 328 17.97 30.06 28.39
N LEU A 329 17.09 30.73 27.64
CA LEU A 329 17.10 30.63 26.18
C LEU A 329 18.43 31.16 25.62
N PRO A 330 19.06 30.45 24.67
CA PRO A 330 20.28 30.93 24.01
C PRO A 330 20.02 32.29 23.35
N ARG A 331 20.88 33.27 23.64
CA ARG A 331 20.83 34.59 22.97
C ARG A 331 21.44 34.56 21.57
N GLU A 332 22.31 33.59 21.31
CA GLU A 332 22.89 33.37 19.98
C GLU A 332 21.89 32.60 19.10
N GLY A 333 21.73 33.06 17.86
CA GLY A 333 20.80 32.47 16.89
C GLY A 333 19.38 33.05 16.90
N GLU A 334 19.06 33.98 17.82
CA GLU A 334 17.80 34.73 17.77
C GLU A 334 17.82 35.78 16.65
N PHE A 335 16.85 35.70 15.74
CA PHE A 335 16.69 36.65 14.64
C PHE A 335 15.67 37.73 15.02
N LYS A 336 16.05 39.00 14.93
CA LYS A 336 15.14 40.13 15.21
C LYS A 336 14.10 40.28 14.08
N PRO A 337 12.80 40.03 14.34
CA PRO A 337 11.79 40.06 13.29
C PRO A 337 11.59 41.48 12.73
N SER A 338 11.40 41.58 11.42
CA SER A 338 11.02 42.84 10.73
C SER A 338 9.59 43.27 11.13
N ALA A 339 9.16 44.47 10.69
CA ALA A 339 7.79 44.91 10.91
C ALA A 339 6.76 43.99 10.22
N GLU A 340 7.09 43.47 9.03
CA GLU A 340 6.26 42.52 8.30
C GLU A 340 6.21 41.16 9.02
N ASP A 341 7.34 40.67 9.52
CA ASP A 341 7.37 39.44 10.32
C ASP A 341 6.50 39.58 11.56
N LYS A 342 6.58 40.72 12.28
CA LYS A 342 5.73 40.98 13.45
C LYS A 342 4.24 41.00 13.08
N ALA A 343 3.88 41.57 11.94
CA ALA A 343 2.50 41.58 11.45
C ALA A 343 2.01 40.17 11.06
N ARG A 344 2.90 39.29 10.60
CA ARG A 344 2.56 37.89 10.35
C ARG A 344 2.44 37.08 11.64
N LEU A 345 3.34 37.30 12.60
CA LEU A 345 3.30 36.64 13.91
C LEU A 345 2.06 37.03 14.72
N SER A 346 1.54 38.27 14.58
CA SER A 346 0.31 38.68 15.26
C SER A 346 -0.94 37.94 14.72
N GLN A 347 -0.90 37.44 13.48
CA GLN A 347 -2.00 36.65 12.90
C GLN A 347 -2.10 35.24 13.50
N LEU A 348 -1.13 34.82 14.32
CA LEU A 348 -1.19 33.53 15.05
C LEU A 348 -2.10 33.59 16.28
N GLN A 349 -2.50 34.78 16.72
CA GLN A 349 -3.29 34.98 17.94
C GLN A 349 -4.60 34.16 17.99
N PRO A 350 -5.40 34.03 16.92
CA PRO A 350 -6.60 33.20 16.92
C PRO A 350 -6.30 31.72 17.25
N ILE A 351 -5.20 31.17 16.73
CA ILE A 351 -4.77 29.79 17.01
C ILE A 351 -4.46 29.64 18.50
N PHE A 352 -3.68 30.57 19.07
CA PHE A 352 -3.35 30.53 20.51
C PHE A 352 -4.58 30.72 21.39
N SER A 353 -5.52 31.56 20.96
CA SER A 353 -6.74 31.88 21.71
C SER A 353 -7.69 30.68 21.77
N TYR A 354 -7.80 29.90 20.69
CA TYR A 354 -8.57 28.66 20.65
C TYR A 354 -8.11 27.68 21.74
N HIS A 355 -6.79 27.55 21.93
CA HIS A 355 -6.21 26.68 22.96
C HIS A 355 -6.11 27.33 24.35
N ASP A 356 -6.56 28.58 24.51
CA ASP A 356 -6.44 29.37 25.75
C ASP A 356 -4.99 29.56 26.21
N ARG A 357 -4.12 29.85 25.23
CA ARG A 357 -2.67 30.04 25.42
C ARG A 357 -2.15 31.36 24.87
N ALA A 358 -3.02 32.27 24.43
CA ALA A 358 -2.65 33.55 23.81
C ALA A 358 -1.71 34.42 24.65
N SER A 359 -1.91 34.45 25.98
CA SER A 359 -1.06 35.19 26.93
C SER A 359 0.21 34.44 27.35
N LEU A 360 0.31 33.14 27.01
CA LEU A 360 1.38 32.26 27.44
C LEU A 360 2.43 32.04 26.37
N ILE A 361 2.01 31.93 25.11
CA ILE A 361 2.91 31.62 24.00
C ILE A 361 3.86 32.78 23.71
N GLU A 362 5.13 32.46 23.67
CA GLU A 362 6.20 33.37 23.34
C GLU A 362 6.84 32.99 21.99
N ASN A 363 6.63 33.83 20.98
CA ASN A 363 7.19 33.61 19.66
C ASN A 363 8.66 34.02 19.62
N ARG A 364 9.51 33.17 19.05
CA ARG A 364 10.93 33.43 18.81
C ARG A 364 11.31 33.01 17.39
N VAL A 365 11.81 33.97 16.61
CA VAL A 365 12.35 33.66 15.28
C VAL A 365 13.83 33.34 15.43
N ILE A 366 14.26 32.21 14.87
CA ILE A 366 15.63 31.71 14.99
C ILE A 366 16.29 31.55 13.62
N ASP A 367 17.60 31.76 13.56
CA ASP A 367 18.41 31.64 12.36
C ASP A 367 19.14 30.30 12.34
N VAL A 368 18.44 29.28 11.84
CA VAL A 368 18.98 27.92 11.67
C VAL A 368 18.85 27.49 10.20
N PRO A 369 19.76 26.63 9.68
CA PRO A 369 19.75 26.25 8.26
C PRO A 369 18.48 25.53 7.82
N GLN A 370 17.87 24.74 8.71
CA GLN A 370 16.64 24.00 8.42
C GLN A 370 15.38 24.88 8.48
N ALA A 371 14.38 24.55 7.65
CA ALA A 371 13.02 25.05 7.86
C ALA A 371 12.40 24.26 9.03
N PHE A 372 12.37 24.89 10.19
CA PHE A 372 11.91 24.30 11.45
C PHE A 372 10.81 25.16 12.08
N LEU A 373 9.89 24.47 12.74
CA LEU A 373 8.87 25.02 13.61
C LEU A 373 8.75 24.03 14.78
N GLY A 374 8.66 24.54 16.00
CA GLY A 374 8.63 23.66 17.18
C GLY A 374 8.31 24.39 18.47
N LEU A 375 7.62 23.72 19.39
CA LEU A 375 7.52 24.18 20.78
C LEU A 375 8.77 23.82 21.58
N HIS A 376 9.23 24.77 22.40
CA HIS A 376 10.22 24.60 23.45
C HIS A 376 9.58 24.91 24.81
N ALA A 377 9.82 24.04 25.78
CA ALA A 377 9.23 24.10 27.12
C ALA A 377 7.70 24.29 27.12
N SER A 378 7.00 23.77 26.10
CA SER A 378 5.55 23.88 25.88
C SER A 378 4.96 25.29 25.71
N PHE A 379 5.74 26.38 25.78
CA PHE A 379 5.21 27.75 25.62
C PHE A 379 6.07 28.66 24.75
N VAL A 380 7.30 28.29 24.39
CA VAL A 380 8.15 29.08 23.49
C VAL A 380 8.01 28.50 22.09
N LEU A 381 7.38 29.22 21.17
CA LEU A 381 7.25 28.81 19.77
C LEU A 381 8.49 29.27 19.00
N LEU A 382 9.35 28.32 18.64
CA LEU A 382 10.55 28.55 17.84
C LEU A 382 10.21 28.44 16.35
N ILE A 383 10.49 29.49 15.59
CA ILE A 383 10.19 29.56 14.15
C ILE A 383 11.48 29.87 13.41
N ALA A 384 11.94 28.96 12.55
CA ALA A 384 13.11 29.24 11.73
C ALA A 384 12.81 30.35 10.72
N ARG A 385 13.79 31.22 10.45
CA ARG A 385 13.69 32.27 9.44
C ARG A 385 13.32 31.70 8.06
N HIS A 386 13.85 30.53 7.71
CA HIS A 386 13.48 29.85 6.46
C HIS A 386 12.01 29.41 6.44
N THR A 387 11.43 29.02 7.57
CA THR A 387 9.99 28.71 7.69
C THR A 387 9.14 29.95 7.44
N MET A 388 9.50 31.09 8.04
CA MET A 388 8.82 32.38 7.80
C MET A 388 8.82 32.74 6.32
N ASN A 389 9.95 32.55 5.63
CA ASN A 389 10.08 32.89 4.21
C ASN A 389 9.36 31.91 3.28
N LEU A 390 9.20 30.65 3.70
CA LEU A 390 8.68 29.58 2.85
C LEU A 390 7.15 29.47 2.87
N LEU A 391 6.54 29.68 4.03
CA LEU A 391 5.11 29.53 4.22
C LEU A 391 4.39 30.87 3.99
N THR A 392 3.14 30.82 3.53
CA THR A 392 2.24 32.00 3.61
C THR A 392 1.82 32.27 5.06
N ALA A 393 1.04 33.32 5.32
CA ALA A 393 0.54 33.57 6.67
C ALA A 393 -0.44 32.46 7.12
N GLU A 394 -1.30 32.00 6.23
CA GLU A 394 -2.31 30.98 6.48
C GLU A 394 -1.68 29.58 6.61
N GLU A 395 -0.66 29.26 5.80
CA GLU A 395 0.11 28.03 5.96
C GLU A 395 0.91 28.02 7.26
N LEU A 396 1.41 29.18 7.70
CA LEU A 396 2.06 29.32 9.00
C LEU A 396 1.05 29.12 10.14
N GLN A 397 -0.16 29.68 10.05
CA GLN A 397 -1.23 29.40 11.01
C GLN A 397 -1.53 27.91 11.11
N ALA A 398 -1.62 27.21 9.97
CA ALA A 398 -1.85 25.76 9.94
C ALA A 398 -0.71 24.96 10.57
N ALA A 399 0.54 25.31 10.27
CA ALA A 399 1.71 24.68 10.89
C ALA A 399 1.76 24.95 12.41
N VAL A 400 1.41 26.15 12.85
CA VAL A 400 1.34 26.50 14.28
C VAL A 400 0.20 25.77 15.00
N ALA A 401 -0.92 25.50 14.33
CA ALA A 401 -1.98 24.68 14.89
C ALA A 401 -1.50 23.25 15.22
N HIS A 402 -0.61 22.67 14.40
CA HIS A 402 0.07 21.40 14.71
C HIS A 402 0.95 21.54 15.94
N GLU A 403 1.76 22.59 16.03
CA GLU A 403 2.61 22.80 17.20
C GLU A 403 1.81 22.94 18.50
N MET A 404 0.67 23.62 18.44
CA MET A 404 -0.23 23.70 19.58
C MET A 404 -0.81 22.33 19.99
N GLY A 405 -0.82 21.34 19.12
CA GLY A 405 -1.13 19.96 19.47
C GLY A 405 -0.14 19.35 20.46
N HIS A 406 1.16 19.64 20.31
CA HIS A 406 2.21 19.13 21.20
C HIS A 406 2.04 19.63 22.64
N PHE A 407 1.36 20.75 22.84
CA PHE A 407 1.03 21.25 24.17
C PHE A 407 0.24 20.22 25.00
N TYR A 408 -0.71 19.49 24.38
CA TYR A 408 -1.59 18.55 25.07
C TYR A 408 -0.90 17.28 25.58
N SER A 409 0.25 16.94 25.00
CA SER A 409 0.99 15.72 25.29
C SER A 409 2.47 15.99 25.56
N TRP A 410 2.81 17.22 25.99
CA TRP A 410 4.19 17.70 26.10
C TRP A 410 5.09 16.77 26.91
N ASP A 411 4.70 16.44 28.14
CA ASP A 411 5.50 15.60 29.03
C ASP A 411 5.68 14.18 28.47
N GLU A 412 4.63 13.65 27.86
CA GLU A 412 4.66 12.33 27.24
C GLU A 412 5.54 12.31 25.99
N TYR A 413 5.49 13.37 25.17
CA TYR A 413 6.36 13.54 24.01
C TYR A 413 7.82 13.60 24.41
N GLN A 414 8.15 14.40 25.43
CA GLN A 414 9.50 14.50 25.97
C GLN A 414 9.98 13.16 26.54
N ALA A 415 9.11 12.43 27.26
CA ALA A 415 9.43 11.10 27.75
C ALA A 415 9.68 10.11 26.61
N ALA A 416 8.79 10.06 25.61
CA ALA A 416 8.93 9.17 24.46
C ALA A 416 10.20 9.47 23.64
N LEU A 417 10.58 10.76 23.52
CA LEU A 417 11.80 11.18 22.84
C LEU A 417 13.06 10.72 23.60
N ARG A 418 13.12 10.94 24.93
CA ARG A 418 14.23 10.49 25.77
C ARG A 418 14.39 8.97 25.75
N ASP A 419 13.28 8.25 25.82
CA ASP A 419 13.24 6.78 25.88
C ASP A 419 13.34 6.11 24.50
N ARG A 420 13.41 6.90 23.41
CA ARG A 420 13.42 6.43 22.01
C ARG A 420 12.23 5.53 21.67
N ARG A 421 11.05 5.83 22.21
CA ARG A 421 9.79 5.13 21.93
C ARG A 421 9.19 5.62 20.61
N PHE A 422 9.80 5.23 19.49
CA PHE A 422 9.44 5.73 18.14
C PHE A 422 7.98 5.53 17.76
N SER A 423 7.38 4.37 18.08
CA SER A 423 5.94 4.15 17.84
C SER A 423 5.07 5.15 18.59
N ARG A 424 5.44 5.51 19.83
CA ARG A 424 4.69 6.48 20.62
C ARG A 424 4.90 7.90 20.10
N LEU A 425 6.11 8.27 19.68
CA LEU A 425 6.36 9.55 19.01
C LEU A 425 5.47 9.69 17.76
N GLN A 426 5.36 8.65 16.94
CA GLN A 426 4.49 8.63 15.78
C GLN A 426 3.01 8.81 16.13
N GLU A 427 2.53 8.19 17.22
CA GLU A 427 1.16 8.38 17.71
C GLU A 427 0.93 9.85 18.12
N LEU A 428 1.84 10.42 18.90
CA LEU A 428 1.75 11.79 19.37
C LEU A 428 1.81 12.82 18.23
N GLU A 429 2.63 12.59 17.21
CA GLU A 429 2.66 13.43 15.99
C GLU A 429 1.31 13.42 15.25
N LEU A 430 0.66 12.27 15.14
CA LEU A 430 -0.67 12.17 14.52
C LEU A 430 -1.77 12.77 15.40
N GLN A 431 -1.64 12.68 16.73
CA GLN A 431 -2.55 13.39 17.63
C GLN A 431 -2.44 14.91 17.42
N CYS A 432 -1.24 15.43 17.17
CA CYS A 432 -1.03 16.85 16.84
C CYS A 432 -1.67 17.22 15.49
N ASP A 433 -1.52 16.38 14.47
CA ASP A 433 -2.22 16.56 13.18
C ASP A 433 -3.75 16.60 13.36
N ALA A 434 -4.31 15.73 14.21
CA ALA A 434 -5.74 15.69 14.50
C ALA A 434 -6.23 16.96 15.20
N ILE A 435 -5.52 17.40 16.23
CA ILE A 435 -5.82 18.64 16.96
C ILE A 435 -5.75 19.85 16.02
N ALA A 436 -4.73 19.91 15.16
CA ALA A 436 -4.59 20.99 14.19
C ALA A 436 -5.79 21.06 13.23
N VAL A 437 -6.25 19.91 12.71
CA VAL A 437 -7.43 19.85 11.84
C VAL A 437 -8.67 20.36 12.55
N ILE A 438 -8.90 19.93 13.80
CA ILE A 438 -10.02 20.40 14.63
C ILE A 438 -9.95 21.92 14.81
N THR A 439 -8.80 22.44 15.27
CA THR A 439 -8.58 23.87 15.49
C THR A 439 -8.83 24.69 14.23
N LEU A 440 -8.33 24.24 13.08
CA LEU A 440 -8.49 24.96 11.81
C LEU A 440 -9.95 24.98 11.37
N ILE A 441 -10.65 23.85 11.46
CA ILE A 441 -12.07 23.78 11.07
C ILE A 441 -12.94 24.64 12.00
N ASP A 442 -12.75 24.57 13.32
CA ASP A 442 -13.53 25.35 14.29
C ASP A 442 -13.30 26.86 14.16
N LEU A 443 -12.11 27.28 13.70
CA LEU A 443 -11.80 28.68 13.41
C LEU A 443 -12.24 29.12 11.99
N GLY A 444 -12.82 28.23 11.19
CA GLY A 444 -13.23 28.52 9.81
C GLY A 444 -12.06 28.69 8.83
N LEU A 445 -10.88 28.13 9.17
CA LEU A 445 -9.68 28.13 8.33
C LEU A 445 -9.63 26.86 7.47
N ASP A 446 -8.90 26.91 6.35
CA ASP A 446 -8.76 25.74 5.47
C ASP A 446 -7.75 24.72 6.04
N PRO A 447 -8.18 23.53 6.48
CA PRO A 447 -7.28 22.52 7.02
C PRO A 447 -6.35 21.90 5.96
N SER A 448 -6.63 22.08 4.66
CA SER A 448 -5.74 21.60 3.59
C SER A 448 -4.38 22.33 3.60
N LEU A 449 -4.31 23.51 4.20
CA LEU A 449 -3.09 24.29 4.34
C LEU A 449 -2.06 23.63 5.28
N LEU A 450 -2.49 22.75 6.18
CA LEU A 450 -1.58 21.90 6.98
C LEU A 450 -0.81 20.93 6.07
N ILE A 451 -1.48 20.33 5.08
CA ILE A 451 -0.84 19.47 4.08
C ILE A 451 0.15 20.27 3.23
N ALA A 452 -0.23 21.50 2.85
CA ALA A 452 0.62 22.39 2.06
C ALA A 452 1.90 22.77 2.82
N SER A 453 1.79 23.14 4.10
CA SER A 453 2.93 23.50 4.95
C SER A 453 3.87 22.31 5.15
N LEU A 454 3.36 21.13 5.49
CA LEU A 454 4.15 19.90 5.65
C LEU A 454 4.94 19.54 4.38
N LYS A 455 4.31 19.63 3.20
CA LYS A 455 4.96 19.39 1.90
C LYS A 455 6.09 20.39 1.64
N LYS A 456 5.86 21.67 1.92
CA LYS A 456 6.86 22.73 1.71
C LYS A 456 8.08 22.54 2.61
N LEU A 457 7.85 22.39 3.92
CA LEU A 457 8.91 22.21 4.93
C LEU A 457 9.73 20.95 4.65
N THR A 458 9.07 19.83 4.38
CA THR A 458 9.74 18.55 4.08
C THR A 458 10.60 18.65 2.82
N ARG A 459 10.07 19.20 1.72
CA ARG A 459 10.84 19.39 0.47
C ARG A 459 12.02 20.33 0.65
N PHE A 460 11.91 21.34 1.50
CA PHE A 460 13.02 22.24 1.81
C PHE A 460 14.12 21.48 2.56
N ASN A 461 13.77 20.79 3.64
CA ASN A 461 14.73 20.07 4.49
C ASN A 461 15.41 18.90 3.75
N GLN A 462 14.68 18.21 2.85
CA GLN A 462 15.26 17.18 1.98
C GLN A 462 16.32 17.76 1.02
N ARG A 463 16.09 18.95 0.46
CA ARG A 463 17.04 19.60 -0.48
C ARG A 463 18.36 19.96 0.18
N ILE A 464 18.35 20.31 1.46
CA ILE A 464 19.55 20.68 2.22
C ILE A 464 20.17 19.49 2.97
N GLY A 465 19.62 18.27 2.82
CA GLY A 465 20.12 17.07 3.48
C GLY A 465 19.81 16.98 4.99
N ALA A 466 18.88 17.79 5.50
CA ALA A 466 18.50 17.81 6.91
C ALA A 466 17.43 16.73 7.21
N THR A 467 17.77 15.45 7.05
CA THR A 467 16.84 14.30 7.21
C THR A 467 17.22 13.31 8.31
N ALA A 468 18.22 13.63 9.13
CA ALA A 468 18.82 12.71 10.11
C ALA A 468 17.83 12.06 11.09
N ASN A 469 16.67 12.69 11.34
CA ASN A 469 15.64 12.21 12.26
C ASN A 469 14.36 11.71 11.56
N ALA A 470 14.34 11.57 10.24
CA ALA A 470 13.13 11.22 9.48
C ALA A 470 12.49 9.89 9.92
N HIS A 471 13.28 8.95 10.45
CA HIS A 471 12.80 7.65 10.94
C HIS A 471 11.98 7.74 12.25
N ALA A 472 12.09 8.84 13.01
CA ALA A 472 11.32 9.07 14.23
C ALA A 472 9.91 9.65 13.96
N TYR A 473 9.65 10.08 12.73
CA TYR A 473 8.38 10.67 12.32
C TYR A 473 7.57 9.69 11.47
N VAL A 474 6.26 9.93 11.41
CA VAL A 474 5.39 9.25 10.45
C VAL A 474 5.76 9.73 9.04
N PRO A 475 5.90 8.83 8.05
CA PRO A 475 6.16 9.22 6.66
C PRO A 475 5.16 10.29 6.19
N ILE A 476 5.62 11.28 5.42
CA ILE A 476 4.79 12.43 5.03
C ILE A 476 3.54 11.98 4.26
N GLU A 477 3.63 10.97 3.41
CA GLU A 477 2.50 10.42 2.69
C GLU A 477 1.46 9.79 3.63
N ASP A 478 1.88 9.27 4.77
CA ASP A 478 1.00 8.65 5.77
C ASP A 478 0.34 9.73 6.64
N ARG A 479 1.08 10.80 7.00
CA ARG A 479 0.52 11.99 7.66
C ARG A 479 -0.53 12.68 6.80
N ILE A 480 -0.27 12.87 5.51
CA ILE A 480 -1.24 13.49 4.58
C ILE A 480 -2.54 12.69 4.55
N ARG A 481 -2.45 11.35 4.43
CA ARG A 481 -3.66 10.49 4.42
C ARG A 481 -4.42 10.56 5.73
N PHE A 482 -3.71 10.60 6.86
CA PHE A 482 -4.33 10.78 8.17
C PHE A 482 -5.06 12.12 8.28
N ILE A 483 -4.41 13.22 7.88
CA ILE A 483 -5.01 14.58 7.89
C ILE A 483 -6.26 14.63 7.02
N GLU A 484 -6.22 14.08 5.80
CA GLU A 484 -7.39 14.00 4.90
C GLU A 484 -8.55 13.23 5.55
N ALA A 485 -8.27 12.10 6.22
CA ALA A 485 -9.27 11.32 6.93
C ALA A 485 -9.85 12.06 8.15
N MET A 486 -9.01 12.76 8.91
CA MET A 486 -9.44 13.61 10.01
C MET A 486 -10.33 14.75 9.54
N ILE A 487 -9.99 15.41 8.42
CA ILE A 487 -10.82 16.49 7.84
C ILE A 487 -12.22 15.96 7.52
N ALA A 488 -12.31 14.80 6.87
CA ALA A 488 -13.59 14.19 6.53
C ALA A 488 -14.41 13.84 7.78
N MET A 489 -13.76 13.26 8.79
CA MET A 489 -14.42 12.88 10.05
C MET A 489 -14.94 14.09 10.82
N VAL A 490 -14.12 15.14 10.98
CA VAL A 490 -14.49 16.33 11.75
C VAL A 490 -15.63 17.06 11.06
N LYS A 491 -15.56 17.27 9.73
CA LYS A 491 -16.66 17.87 8.97
C LYS A 491 -17.95 17.06 9.07
N GLY A 492 -17.87 15.73 8.94
CA GLY A 492 -19.04 14.85 9.04
C GLY A 492 -19.67 14.76 10.43
N LYS A 493 -18.99 15.20 11.51
CA LYS A 493 -19.57 15.34 12.85
C LYS A 493 -20.19 16.73 13.10
N MET A 494 -19.94 17.71 12.22
CA MET A 494 -20.47 19.07 12.33
C MET A 494 -21.73 19.29 11.47
N GLU A 495 -21.94 18.45 10.46
CA GLU A 495 -23.20 18.29 9.71
C GLU A 495 -24.21 17.46 10.50
#